data_AF-A0AAE9YWN2-F1
#
_entry.id   AF-A0AAE9YWN2-F1
#
_cell.length_a   1.000
_cell.length_b   1.000
_cell.length_c   1.000
_cell.angle_alpha   90.00
_cell.angle_beta   90.00
_cell.angle_gamma   90.00
#
_symmetry.space_group_name_H-M   'P 1'
#
loop_
_entity.id
_entity.type
_entity.pdbx_description
1 polymer ?
#
loop_
_entity_poly.entity_id
_entity_poly.type
_entity_poly.pdbx_seq_one_letter_code
_entity_poly.pdbx_strand_id
1 'polypeptide(L)'
;MSNAPGIITVGFYMRNNEGVIEPMVDEYTGEEMTISFDLREDPFVWSRSADADDECDQDGHLHWNAATGMFYRDGVFSWEEYGPKHSEEEILDMVANGEGGVRKAVTHGVADFAYFLDHHDMLLKIVETK
;
A
#
# COMPACT_ATOMS: atom_id res chain seq x y z
N MET A 1 -0.55 21.14 19.67
CA MET A 1 -0.80 19.73 19.31
C MET A 1 -1.00 19.73 17.80
N SER A 2 -0.10 19.14 17.01
CA SER A 2 -0.34 19.03 15.58
C SER A 2 -1.50 18.04 15.39
N ASN A 3 -2.53 18.45 14.66
CA ASN A 3 -3.58 17.52 14.25
C ASN A 3 -2.91 16.44 13.41
N ALA A 4 -3.10 15.17 13.76
CA ALA A 4 -2.71 14.08 12.89
C ALA A 4 -3.46 14.23 11.56
N PRO A 5 -2.83 13.90 10.42
CA PRO A 5 -3.50 13.96 9.13
C PRO A 5 -4.68 12.98 9.11
N GLY A 6 -5.76 13.37 8.44
CA GLY A 6 -6.91 12.49 8.20
C GLY A 6 -6.65 11.55 7.03
N ILE A 7 -5.88 12.00 6.04
CA ILE A 7 -5.53 11.21 4.86
C ILE A 7 -4.02 11.18 4.67
N ILE A 8 -3.48 10.01 4.39
CA ILE A 8 -2.06 9.80 4.06
C ILE A 8 -1.96 9.11 2.71
N THR A 9 -1.28 9.75 1.76
CA THR A 9 -1.02 9.17 0.45
C THR A 9 0.37 8.56 0.42
N VAL A 10 0.44 7.28 0.07
CA VAL A 10 1.66 6.50 -0.10
C VAL A 10 1.87 6.24 -1.58
N GLY A 11 3.07 6.56 -2.08
CA GLY A 11 3.48 6.29 -3.45
C GLY A 11 4.31 5.01 -3.56
N PHE A 12 4.20 4.37 -4.71
CA PHE A 12 4.93 3.16 -5.08
C PHE A 12 6.11 3.51 -5.98
N TYR A 13 7.24 2.89 -5.71
CA TYR A 13 8.49 3.13 -6.41
C TYR A 13 9.20 1.80 -6.69
N MET A 14 10.03 1.79 -7.71
CA MET A 14 10.89 0.65 -8.02
C MET A 14 12.32 1.11 -8.25
N ARG A 15 13.26 0.21 -8.02
CA ARG A 15 14.66 0.43 -8.35
C ARG A 15 14.97 -0.19 -9.70
N ASN A 16 15.37 0.61 -10.67
CA ASN A 16 15.74 0.10 -11.98
C ASN A 16 17.12 -0.60 -11.95
N ASN A 17 17.51 -1.22 -13.07
CA ASN A 17 18.77 -1.96 -13.19
C ASN A 17 20.04 -1.12 -12.97
N GLU A 18 19.93 0.21 -13.03
CA GLU A 18 21.02 1.16 -12.77
C GLU A 18 21.06 1.62 -11.31
N GLY A 19 20.12 1.16 -10.49
CA GLY A 19 20.01 1.52 -9.08
C GLY A 19 19.23 2.81 -8.82
N VAL A 20 18.62 3.41 -9.84
CA VAL A 20 17.81 4.63 -9.71
C VAL A 20 16.42 4.26 -9.21
N ILE A 21 15.92 5.01 -8.22
CA ILE A 21 14.55 4.85 -7.70
C ILE A 21 13.62 5.76 -8.51
N GLU A 22 12.60 5.17 -9.13
CA GLU A 22 11.61 5.88 -9.94
C GLU A 22 10.17 5.52 -9.50
N PRO A 23 9.21 6.44 -9.63
CA PRO A 23 7.81 6.14 -9.32
C PRO A 23 7.31 5.05 -10.26
N MET A 24 6.58 4.09 -9.70
CA MET A 24 5.82 3.14 -10.50
C MET A 24 4.65 3.89 -11.13
N VAL A 25 4.36 3.58 -12.38
CA VAL A 25 3.25 4.17 -13.13
C VAL A 25 2.29 3.07 -13.55
N ASP A 26 1.00 3.36 -13.49
CA ASP A 26 -0.02 2.49 -14.04
C ASP A 26 0.08 2.53 -15.58
N GLU A 27 0.24 1.37 -16.21
CA GLU A 27 0.56 1.29 -17.64
C GLU A 27 -0.59 1.77 -18.55
N TYR A 28 -1.83 1.79 -18.05
CA TYR A 28 -3.01 2.17 -18.81
C TYR A 28 -3.30 3.67 -18.73
N THR A 29 -3.09 4.26 -17.56
CA THR A 29 -3.37 5.67 -17.27
C THR A 29 -2.13 6.55 -17.40
N GLY A 30 -0.94 5.99 -17.18
CA GLY A 30 0.33 6.72 -17.08
C GLY A 30 0.46 7.53 -15.79
N GLU A 31 -0.44 7.36 -14.83
CA GLU A 31 -0.42 8.05 -13.54
C GLU A 31 0.51 7.32 -12.55
N GLU A 32 1.13 8.07 -11.63
CA GLU A 32 1.92 7.48 -10.55
C GLU A 32 1.03 6.61 -9.65
N MET A 33 1.47 5.39 -9.39
CA MET A 33 0.75 4.48 -8.51
C MET A 33 0.81 5.00 -7.07
N THR A 34 -0.35 5.24 -6.49
CA THR A 34 -0.50 5.71 -5.10
C THR A 34 -1.69 5.04 -4.42
N ILE A 35 -1.66 4.97 -3.08
CA ILE A 35 -2.83 4.66 -2.24
C ILE A 35 -3.02 5.80 -1.25
N SER A 36 -4.26 6.27 -1.12
CA SER A 36 -4.64 7.27 -0.12
C SER A 36 -5.40 6.61 1.01
N PHE A 37 -4.75 6.43 2.15
CA PHE A 37 -5.33 5.85 3.36
C PHE A 37 -6.13 6.91 4.11
N ASP A 38 -7.39 6.62 4.41
CA ASP A 38 -8.20 7.42 5.34
C ASP A 38 -8.06 6.85 6.75
N LEU A 39 -7.39 7.57 7.64
CA LEU A 39 -7.12 7.12 9.01
C LEU A 39 -8.38 7.08 9.90
N ARG A 40 -9.53 7.52 9.38
CA ARG A 40 -10.82 7.44 10.05
C ARG A 40 -11.56 6.14 9.76
N GLU A 41 -11.11 5.38 8.76
CA GLU A 41 -11.65 4.08 8.39
C GLU A 41 -10.79 2.97 8.99
N ASP A 42 -11.41 1.98 9.63
CA ASP A 42 -10.71 0.82 10.18
C ASP A 42 -11.64 -0.42 10.16
N PRO A 43 -11.38 -1.42 9.30
CA PRO A 43 -10.31 -1.47 8.31
C PRO A 43 -10.57 -0.55 7.11
N PHE A 44 -9.49 -0.04 6.53
CA PHE A 44 -9.50 0.58 5.19
C PHE A 44 -9.25 -0.51 4.14
N VAL A 45 -10.11 -0.63 3.14
CA VAL A 45 -10.07 -1.69 2.13
C VAL A 45 -9.82 -1.08 0.75
N TRP A 46 -8.92 -1.68 -0.04
CA TRP A 46 -8.69 -1.27 -1.42
C TRP A 46 -8.42 -2.47 -2.32
N SER A 47 -8.66 -2.30 -3.62
CA SER A 47 -8.35 -3.28 -4.65
C SER A 47 -7.28 -2.76 -5.60
N ARG A 48 -6.46 -3.66 -6.13
CA ARG A 48 -5.64 -3.42 -7.32
C ARG A 48 -6.00 -4.43 -8.40
N SER A 49 -5.98 -4.00 -9.66
CA SER A 49 -6.01 -4.92 -10.78
C SER A 49 -4.70 -5.71 -10.79
N ALA A 50 -4.79 -7.03 -10.87
CA ALA A 50 -3.65 -7.88 -11.17
C ALA A 50 -3.87 -8.52 -12.55
N ASP A 51 -2.78 -8.62 -13.32
CA ASP A 51 -2.79 -9.42 -14.54
C ASP A 51 -3.19 -10.86 -14.20
N ALA A 52 -3.87 -11.52 -15.15
CA ALA A 52 -4.19 -12.92 -15.02
C ALA A 52 -2.89 -13.72 -14.80
N ASP A 53 -2.76 -14.40 -13.66
CA ASP A 53 -1.72 -15.41 -13.49
C ASP A 53 -2.19 -16.74 -14.13
N ASP A 54 -1.25 -17.65 -14.40
CA ASP A 54 -1.49 -18.93 -15.08
C ASP A 54 -2.54 -19.83 -14.38
N GLU A 55 -3.01 -19.45 -13.19
CA GLU A 55 -4.01 -20.19 -12.41
C GLU A 55 -5.43 -19.60 -12.51
N CYS A 56 -5.63 -18.47 -13.21
CA CYS A 56 -6.91 -17.79 -13.30
C CYS A 56 -7.43 -17.71 -14.75
N ASP A 57 -8.41 -18.56 -15.09
CA ASP A 57 -9.11 -18.66 -16.39
C ASP A 57 -10.00 -17.43 -16.75
N GLN A 58 -9.87 -16.31 -16.04
CA GLN A 58 -10.63 -15.07 -16.28
C GLN A 58 -9.68 -13.91 -16.52
N ASP A 59 -9.92 -13.14 -17.59
CA ASP A 59 -9.21 -11.92 -17.97
C ASP A 59 -9.16 -10.92 -16.78
N GLY A 60 -8.09 -11.00 -15.98
CA GLY A 60 -7.86 -10.15 -14.82
C GLY A 60 -8.79 -10.43 -13.64
N HIS A 61 -8.24 -10.37 -12.42
CA HIS A 61 -9.05 -10.36 -11.20
C HIS A 61 -8.55 -9.28 -10.25
N LEU A 62 -9.47 -8.76 -9.42
CA LEU A 62 -9.12 -7.76 -8.42
C LEU A 62 -8.46 -8.46 -7.22
N HIS A 63 -7.24 -8.03 -6.89
CA HIS A 63 -6.62 -8.38 -5.61
C HIS A 63 -7.05 -7.35 -4.57
N TRP A 64 -7.75 -7.82 -3.54
CA TRP A 64 -8.11 -6.97 -2.41
C TRP A 64 -7.03 -7.00 -1.34
N ASN A 65 -6.89 -5.86 -0.69
CA ASN A 65 -6.07 -5.69 0.50
C ASN A 65 -6.88 -4.91 1.55
N ALA A 66 -6.50 -5.06 2.82
CA ALA A 66 -7.00 -4.22 3.89
C ALA A 66 -5.87 -3.73 4.80
N ALA A 67 -6.09 -2.56 5.39
CA ALA A 67 -5.23 -1.94 6.37
C ALA A 67 -6.01 -1.71 7.67
N THR A 68 -5.43 -2.15 8.79
CA THR A 68 -5.98 -1.91 10.13
C THR A 68 -4.90 -1.44 11.10
N GLY A 69 -5.34 -0.90 12.25
CA GLY A 69 -4.43 -0.39 13.27
C GLY A 69 -3.51 0.70 12.70
N MET A 70 -4.07 1.54 11.84
CA MET A 70 -3.38 2.62 11.16
C MET A 70 -3.07 3.75 12.14
N PHE A 71 -1.84 4.25 12.12
CA PHE A 71 -1.49 5.44 12.88
C PHE A 71 -0.37 6.23 12.22
N TYR A 72 -0.39 7.54 12.46
CA TYR A 72 0.68 8.45 12.07
C TYR A 72 1.24 9.16 13.28
N ARG A 73 2.55 9.06 13.46
CA ARG A 73 3.25 9.66 14.59
C ARG A 73 4.67 10.04 14.19
N ASP A 74 5.06 11.26 14.54
CA ASP A 74 6.44 11.74 14.39
C ASP A 74 7.00 11.56 12.96
N GLY A 75 6.15 11.72 11.93
CA GLY A 75 6.54 11.60 10.52
C GLY A 75 6.51 10.17 9.95
N VAL A 76 6.12 9.19 10.77
CA VAL A 76 6.01 7.78 10.39
C VAL A 76 4.54 7.39 10.31
N PHE A 77 4.13 6.85 9.17
CA PHE A 77 2.85 6.18 8.99
C PHE A 77 3.04 4.67 9.11
N SER A 78 2.21 3.98 9.89
CA SER A 78 2.25 2.52 10.03
C SER A 78 0.85 1.93 9.98
N TRP A 79 0.74 0.75 9.38
CA TRP A 79 -0.49 -0.03 9.27
C TRP A 79 -0.18 -1.52 9.28
N GLU A 80 -1.16 -2.33 9.66
CA GLU A 80 -1.13 -3.77 9.42
C GLU A 80 -1.87 -4.08 8.13
N GLU A 81 -1.20 -4.73 7.19
CA GLU A 81 -1.75 -5.06 5.88
C GLU A 81 -2.13 -6.54 5.79
N TYR A 82 -3.29 -6.80 5.21
CA TYR A 82 -3.81 -8.13 4.88
C TYR A 82 -3.98 -8.22 3.36
N GLY A 83 -3.49 -9.30 2.74
CA GLY A 83 -3.45 -9.49 1.28
C GLY A 83 -2.02 -9.59 0.73
N PRO A 84 -1.81 -9.58 -0.60
CA PRO A 84 -2.79 -9.61 -1.69
C PRO A 84 -3.23 -11.04 -2.07
N LYS A 85 -4.26 -11.15 -2.93
CA LYS A 85 -4.83 -12.38 -3.56
C LYS A 85 -6.10 -12.98 -2.95
N HIS A 86 -6.87 -12.18 -2.22
CA HIS A 86 -8.15 -12.61 -1.67
C HIS A 86 -9.30 -11.77 -2.24
N SER A 87 -10.52 -12.31 -2.17
CA SER A 87 -11.74 -11.55 -2.37
C SER A 87 -11.95 -10.52 -1.24
N GLU A 88 -12.83 -9.54 -1.45
CA GLU A 88 -13.16 -8.54 -0.43
C GLU A 88 -13.67 -9.19 0.86
N GLU A 89 -14.54 -10.21 0.74
CA GLU A 89 -15.10 -10.94 1.89
C GLU A 89 -14.00 -11.68 2.67
N GLU A 90 -13.10 -12.37 1.98
CA GLU A 90 -11.98 -13.09 2.60
C GLU A 90 -11.02 -12.14 3.31
N ILE A 91 -10.70 -10.97 2.72
CA ILE A 91 -9.85 -9.97 3.36
C ILE A 91 -10.48 -9.44 4.65
N LEU A 92 -11.79 -9.15 4.64
CA LEU A 92 -12.49 -8.68 5.83
C LEU A 92 -12.54 -9.75 6.93
N ASP A 93 -12.69 -11.03 6.57
CA ASP A 93 -12.63 -12.13 7.53
C ASP A 93 -11.22 -12.30 8.12
N MET A 94 -10.17 -12.22 7.29
CA MET A 94 -8.78 -12.26 7.76
C MET A 94 -8.46 -11.14 8.75
N VAL A 95 -8.93 -9.92 8.48
CA VAL A 95 -8.80 -8.79 9.40
C VAL A 95 -9.53 -9.06 10.72
N ALA A 96 -10.77 -9.55 10.65
CA ALA A 96 -11.58 -9.85 11.84
C ALA A 96 -10.94 -10.92 12.73
N ASN A 97 -10.27 -11.91 12.11
CA ASN A 97 -9.58 -13.01 12.79
C ASN A 97 -8.13 -12.67 13.18
N GLY A 98 -7.56 -11.60 12.64
CA GLY A 98 -6.16 -11.21 12.87
C GLY A 98 -5.14 -12.16 12.23
N GLU A 99 -5.50 -12.83 11.14
CA GLU A 99 -4.68 -13.87 10.50
C GLU A 99 -3.96 -13.35 9.26
N GLY A 100 -2.63 -13.52 9.21
CA GLY A 100 -1.84 -13.19 8.01
C GLY A 100 -1.47 -11.72 7.85
N GLY A 101 -1.76 -10.86 8.84
CA GLY A 101 -1.40 -9.45 8.83
C GLY A 101 0.11 -9.19 8.87
N VAL A 102 0.59 -8.26 8.05
CA VAL A 102 1.99 -7.81 8.01
C VAL A 102 2.07 -6.34 8.40
N ARG A 103 2.84 -6.02 9.44
CA ARG A 103 3.05 -4.63 9.86
C ARG A 103 4.01 -3.91 8.90
N LYS A 104 3.54 -2.82 8.32
CA LYS A 104 4.32 -1.92 7.44
C LYS A 104 4.48 -0.55 8.09
N ALA A 105 5.54 0.15 7.71
CA ALA A 105 5.78 1.52 8.14
C ALA A 105 6.58 2.31 7.10
N VAL A 106 6.14 3.53 6.80
CA VAL A 106 6.71 4.43 5.79
C VAL A 106 6.90 5.84 6.36
N THR A 107 7.75 6.64 5.72
CA THR A 107 8.01 8.02 6.14
C THR A 107 7.90 9.01 4.96
N HIS A 108 7.85 10.31 5.26
CA HIS A 108 7.95 11.36 4.23
C HIS A 108 9.32 11.45 3.58
N GLY A 109 10.35 10.87 4.19
CA GLY A 109 11.60 10.60 3.53
C GLY A 109 12.30 11.76 2.82
N VAL A 110 13.34 12.31 3.45
CA VAL A 110 14.33 13.19 2.79
C VAL A 110 15.57 12.33 2.49
N ALA A 111 15.75 11.89 1.23
CA ALA A 111 16.81 10.99 0.69
C ALA A 111 16.51 9.47 0.72
N ASP A 112 17.43 8.62 0.22
CA ASP A 112 17.24 7.18 -0.04
C ASP A 112 16.81 6.32 1.16
N PHE A 113 16.95 6.84 2.39
CA PHE A 113 16.47 6.22 3.63
C PHE A 113 14.96 6.39 3.86
N ALA A 114 14.30 7.09 2.93
CA ALA A 114 12.88 7.40 2.89
C ALA A 114 11.96 6.20 2.70
N TYR A 115 12.47 5.18 2.03
CA TYR A 115 11.66 4.13 1.42
C TYR A 115 11.61 2.90 2.30
N PHE A 116 10.39 2.39 2.50
CA PHE A 116 10.19 1.05 3.00
C PHE A 116 10.35 0.07 1.86
N LEU A 117 11.24 -0.92 2.01
CA LEU A 117 11.35 -2.04 1.08
C LEU A 117 10.23 -3.03 1.37
N ASP A 118 9.28 -3.08 0.45
CA ASP A 118 8.22 -4.07 0.40
C ASP A 118 8.65 -5.27 -0.47
N HIS A 119 7.72 -6.19 -0.74
CA HIS A 119 7.98 -7.36 -1.57
C HIS A 119 8.49 -7.00 -2.98
N HIS A 120 9.27 -7.89 -3.59
CA HIS A 120 9.70 -7.79 -5.00
C HIS A 120 10.38 -6.45 -5.38
N ASP A 121 11.25 -5.94 -4.51
CA ASP A 121 11.99 -4.68 -4.73
C ASP A 121 11.11 -3.42 -4.85
N MET A 122 9.84 -3.53 -4.48
CA MET A 122 8.90 -2.43 -4.41
C MET A 122 9.22 -1.55 -3.20
N LEU A 123 9.20 -0.24 -3.41
CA LEU A 123 9.57 0.76 -2.42
C LEU A 123 8.35 1.64 -2.13
N LEU A 124 8.06 1.88 -0.86
CA LEU A 124 6.92 2.70 -0.42
C LEU A 124 7.38 3.95 0.33
N LYS A 125 6.70 5.07 0.09
CA LYS A 125 7.00 6.36 0.74
C LYS A 125 5.74 7.22 0.89
N ILE A 126 5.65 8.03 1.96
CA ILE A 126 4.61 9.06 2.06
C ILE A 126 4.89 10.17 1.04
N VAL A 127 3.93 10.43 0.16
CA VAL A 127 4.01 11.51 -0.83
C VAL A 127 3.17 12.72 -0.40
N GLU A 128 2.09 12.52 0.36
CA GLU A 128 1.20 13.59 0.80
C GLU A 128 0.51 13.24 2.12
N THR A 129 0.19 14.27 2.92
CA THR A 129 -0.65 14.18 4.12
C THR A 129 -1.64 15.33 4.13
N LYS A 130 -2.93 15.05 4.37
CA LYS A 130 -4.02 16.03 4.41
C LYS A 130 -4.81 15.98 5.72
#